data_AF-A0AAN6RII7-F1
#
_entry.id   AF-A0AAN6RII7-F1
#
_cell.length_a   1.000
_cell.length_b   1.000
_cell.length_c   1.000
_cell.angle_alpha   90.00
_cell.angle_beta   90.00
_cell.angle_gamma   90.00
#
_symmetry.space_group_name_H-M   'P 1'
#
loop_
_entity.id
_entity.type
_entity.pdbx_description
1 polymer ?
#
loop_
_entity_poly.entity_id
_entity_poly.type
_entity_poly.pdbx_seq_one_letter_code
_entity_poly.pdbx_strand_id
1 'polypeptide(L)'
;MMHDRSHKHPGFIHLAQLFVRIASTAIWRLITYPLRSAKAQTLKSDVFNAAIRTFLTHITIPQTRYLLPSTTQRYLSFCDSQNHIPSSISVPYTHHSGAVKEATAHWIGDPSAAVVLLYFHGGAYFQPATSGTFLYVQNLTSALERSTRKTVAALVVAYSLAPEASFPTQIQEGVALLRYLVSSSTLSSGELARGRRKEPGDVYLAGDSAGGILRWGW
;
A
#
# COMPACT_ATOMS: atom_id res chain seq x y z
N MET A 1 -4.51 -9.79 19.46
CA MET A 1 -3.84 -8.62 20.05
C MET A 1 -2.50 -8.45 19.33
N MET A 2 -2.52 -7.76 18.19
CA MET A 2 -1.33 -7.63 17.33
C MET A 2 -0.37 -6.62 17.94
N HIS A 3 0.89 -7.03 18.10
CA HIS A 3 1.98 -6.17 18.54
C HIS A 3 2.20 -5.04 17.52
N ASP A 4 1.69 -3.85 17.84
CA ASP A 4 2.15 -2.60 17.25
C ASP A 4 3.58 -2.35 17.73
N ARG A 5 4.56 -2.72 16.91
CA ARG A 5 5.97 -2.45 17.19
C ARG A 5 6.21 -0.95 17.00
N SER A 6 6.31 -0.26 18.13
CA SER A 6 6.76 1.12 18.33
C SER A 6 7.46 1.75 17.12
N HIS A 7 6.68 2.50 16.33
CA HIS A 7 7.24 3.48 15.43
C HIS A 7 8.14 4.42 16.25
N LYS A 8 9.33 4.76 15.75
CA LYS A 8 10.11 5.86 16.33
C LYS A 8 9.27 7.12 16.21
N HIS A 9 8.62 7.52 17.29
CA HIS A 9 7.79 8.72 17.31
C HIS A 9 8.66 9.91 16.90
N PRO A 10 8.28 10.63 15.82
CA PRO A 10 8.98 11.86 15.52
C PRO A 10 8.85 12.78 16.74
N GLY A 11 9.96 13.29 17.24
CA GLY A 11 9.92 14.26 18.32
C GLY A 11 9.02 15.43 17.93
N PHE A 12 8.15 15.86 18.85
CA PHE A 12 7.16 16.92 18.61
C PHE A 12 7.78 18.16 17.92
N ILE A 13 8.99 18.54 18.34
CA ILE A 13 9.76 19.66 17.79
C ILE A 13 10.05 19.48 16.29
N HIS A 14 10.45 18.28 15.86
CA HIS A 14 10.74 18.02 14.45
C HIS A 14 9.47 18.05 13.60
N LEU A 15 8.36 17.55 14.12
CA LEU A 15 7.07 17.61 13.43
C LEU A 15 6.56 19.05 13.33
N ALA A 16 6.66 19.84 14.40
CA ALA A 16 6.33 21.27 14.39
C ALA A 16 7.21 22.04 13.39
N GLN A 17 8.51 21.75 13.33
CA GLN A 17 9.44 22.37 12.38
C GLN A 17 9.02 22.12 10.92
N LEU A 18 8.54 20.91 10.59
CA LEU A 18 8.02 20.61 9.25
C LEU A 18 6.83 21.53 8.90
N PHE A 19 5.85 21.64 9.79
CA PHE A 19 4.67 22.48 9.55
C PHE A 19 5.01 23.97 9.48
N VAL A 20 5.93 24.46 10.31
CA VAL A 20 6.42 25.84 10.25
C VAL A 20 7.11 26.13 8.91
N ARG A 21 7.90 25.20 8.37
CA ARG A 21 8.52 25.34 7.04
C ARG A 21 7.49 25.43 5.92
N ILE A 22 6.46 24.59 5.99
CA ILE A 22 5.37 24.57 4.99
C ILE A 22 4.59 25.89 5.05
N ALA A 23 4.19 26.32 6.25
CA ALA A 23 3.44 27.56 6.45
C ALA A 23 4.25 28.79 6.03
N SER A 24 5.52 28.88 6.44
CA SER A 24 6.40 29.98 6.04
C SER A 24 6.63 30.03 4.53
N THR A 25 6.79 28.89 3.86
CA THR A 25 6.89 28.85 2.38
C THR A 25 5.59 29.32 1.72
N ALA A 26 4.44 28.86 2.22
CA ALA A 26 3.14 29.24 1.67
C ALA A 26 2.88 30.75 1.83
N ILE A 27 3.16 31.31 3.01
CA ILE A 27 3.05 32.76 3.29
C ILE A 27 4.04 33.54 2.42
N TRP A 28 5.29 33.09 2.34
CA TRP A 28 6.29 33.72 1.49
C TRP A 28 5.85 33.75 0.02
N ARG A 29 5.27 32.65 -0.47
CA ARG A 29 4.73 32.58 -1.83
C ARG A 29 3.51 33.44 -2.06
N LEU A 30 2.65 33.59 -1.05
CA LEU A 30 1.51 34.50 -1.10
C LEU A 30 1.99 35.95 -1.26
N ILE A 31 2.99 36.35 -0.46
CA ILE A 31 3.56 37.71 -0.47
C ILE A 31 4.33 37.98 -1.77
N THR A 32 5.13 37.02 -2.23
CA THR A 32 5.99 37.19 -3.42
C THR A 32 5.29 36.90 -4.74
N TYR A 33 4.01 36.51 -4.72
CA TYR A 33 3.24 36.19 -5.92
C TYR A 33 3.26 37.29 -6.99
N PRO A 34 3.13 38.60 -6.66
CA PRO A 34 3.19 39.68 -7.66
C PRO A 34 4.55 39.79 -8.36
N LEU A 35 5.61 39.26 -7.74
CA LEU A 35 7.00 39.37 -8.21
C LEU A 35 7.51 38.08 -8.89
N ARG A 36 6.63 37.11 -9.14
CA ARG A 36 7.04 35.79 -9.63
C ARG A 36 7.43 35.81 -11.11
N SER A 37 8.46 35.04 -11.47
CA SER A 37 8.80 34.75 -12.87
C SER A 37 8.15 33.47 -13.43
N ALA A 38 7.53 32.64 -12.57
CA ALA A 38 7.04 31.30 -12.91
C ALA A 38 5.52 31.21 -13.20
N LYS A 39 5.16 30.37 -14.19
CA LYS A 39 3.84 30.24 -14.84
C LYS A 39 2.78 29.39 -14.10
N ALA A 40 2.69 29.38 -12.78
CA ALA A 40 1.54 28.70 -12.15
C ALA A 40 0.25 29.45 -12.52
N GLN A 41 -0.75 28.76 -13.08
CA GLN A 41 -1.94 29.39 -13.67
C GLN A 41 -2.73 30.26 -12.69
N THR A 42 -2.68 29.95 -11.39
CA THR A 42 -3.39 30.71 -10.33
C THR A 42 -2.52 30.87 -9.08
N LEU A 43 -2.87 31.86 -8.25
CA LEU A 43 -2.30 32.05 -6.90
C LEU A 43 -2.45 30.81 -6.03
N LYS A 44 -3.66 30.24 -6.01
CA LYS A 44 -3.96 29.02 -5.26
C LYS A 44 -3.03 27.88 -5.68
N SER A 45 -2.88 27.64 -6.97
CA SER A 45 -1.98 26.60 -7.48
C SER A 45 -0.52 26.89 -7.18
N ASP A 46 -0.07 28.14 -7.25
CA ASP A 46 1.33 28.49 -6.94
C ASP A 46 1.68 28.20 -5.47
N VAL A 47 0.85 28.72 -4.56
CA VAL A 47 1.01 28.55 -3.11
C VAL A 47 0.89 27.07 -2.73
N PHE A 48 -0.12 26.38 -3.24
CA PHE A 48 -0.32 24.96 -2.96
C PHE A 48 0.84 24.10 -3.47
N ASN A 49 1.29 24.33 -4.70
CA ASN A 49 2.43 23.60 -5.26
C ASN A 49 3.73 23.87 -4.48
N ALA A 50 3.91 25.09 -3.97
CA ALA A 50 5.07 25.41 -3.13
C ALA A 50 4.99 24.72 -1.77
N ALA A 51 3.82 24.72 -1.13
CA ALA A 51 3.59 23.99 0.11
C ALA A 51 3.86 22.48 -0.06
N ILE A 52 3.35 21.87 -1.14
CA ILE A 52 3.62 20.45 -1.46
C ILE A 52 5.10 20.21 -1.71
N ARG A 53 5.79 21.06 -2.48
CA ARG A 53 7.23 20.90 -2.72
C ARG A 53 8.03 20.96 -1.42
N THR A 54 7.73 21.92 -0.55
CA THR A 54 8.38 22.02 0.77
C THR A 54 8.09 20.79 1.62
N PHE A 55 6.85 20.32 1.64
CA PHE A 55 6.48 19.09 2.34
C PHE A 55 7.28 17.89 1.82
N LEU A 56 7.27 17.64 0.51
CA LEU A 56 7.98 16.51 -0.11
C LEU A 56 9.50 16.58 0.04
N THR A 57 10.06 17.80 0.13
CA THR A 57 11.51 18.01 0.29
C THR A 57 11.98 17.75 1.73
N HIS A 58 11.13 18.04 2.72
CA HIS A 58 11.53 18.05 4.12
C HIS A 58 10.91 16.95 4.99
N ILE A 59 9.86 16.28 4.50
CA ILE A 59 9.27 15.20 5.27
C ILE A 59 10.22 14.01 5.37
N THR A 60 10.35 13.46 6.58
CA THR A 60 11.16 12.27 6.85
C THR A 60 10.30 11.00 6.88
N ILE A 61 10.93 9.83 6.74
CA ILE A 61 10.22 8.54 6.81
C ILE A 61 9.47 8.40 8.15
N PRO A 62 10.07 8.64 9.34
CA PRO A 62 9.34 8.51 10.61
C PRO A 62 8.15 9.47 10.74
N GLN A 63 8.28 10.71 10.26
CA GLN A 63 7.17 11.66 10.25
C GLN A 63 6.04 11.18 9.34
N THR A 64 6.37 10.68 8.15
CA THR A 64 5.35 10.18 7.24
C THR A 64 4.67 8.94 7.81
N ARG A 65 5.42 8.00 8.37
CA ARG A 65 4.90 6.78 9.01
C ARG A 65 4.06 7.05 10.25
N TYR A 66 4.34 8.13 10.97
CA TYR A 66 3.52 8.58 12.11
C TYR A 66 2.19 9.22 11.66
N LEU A 67 2.22 10.01 10.58
CA LEU A 67 1.04 10.70 10.07
C LEU A 67 0.11 9.79 9.26
N LEU A 68 0.64 8.72 8.66
CA LEU A 68 -0.11 7.86 7.75
C LEU A 68 -0.50 6.54 8.42
N PRO A 69 -1.80 6.18 8.41
CA PRO A 69 -2.24 4.87 8.89
C PRO A 69 -1.62 3.73 8.08
N SER A 70 -1.52 2.55 8.68
CA SER A 70 -0.99 1.34 8.04
C SER A 70 -1.84 0.89 6.84
N THR A 71 -1.27 0.04 5.98
CA THR A 71 -1.99 -0.56 4.85
C THR A 71 -3.27 -1.26 5.33
N THR A 72 -3.18 -2.03 6.42
CA THR A 72 -4.32 -2.72 7.03
C THR A 72 -5.37 -1.76 7.58
N GLN A 73 -4.97 -0.71 8.31
CA GLN A 73 -5.92 0.28 8.82
C GLN A 73 -6.68 0.96 7.67
N ARG A 74 -5.99 1.31 6.59
CA ARG A 74 -6.61 1.92 5.40
C ARG A 74 -7.52 0.94 4.66
N TYR A 75 -7.17 -0.33 4.62
CA TYR A 75 -8.04 -1.37 4.08
C TYR A 75 -9.35 -1.46 4.88
N LEU A 76 -9.27 -1.50 6.21
CA LEU A 76 -10.45 -1.55 7.07
C LEU A 76 -11.33 -0.31 6.87
N SER A 77 -10.76 0.89 6.90
CA SER A 77 -11.51 2.12 6.64
C SER A 77 -12.10 2.17 5.22
N PHE A 78 -11.41 1.60 4.23
CA PHE A 78 -11.95 1.47 2.88
C PHE A 78 -13.16 0.53 2.86
N CYS A 79 -13.06 -0.65 3.47
CA CYS A 79 -14.18 -1.59 3.60
C CYS A 79 -15.39 -0.95 4.29
N ASP A 80 -15.18 -0.25 5.41
CA ASP A 80 -16.24 0.48 6.12
C ASP A 80 -16.90 1.52 5.21
N SER A 81 -16.12 2.30 4.47
CA SER A 81 -16.64 3.33 3.56
C SER A 81 -17.45 2.76 2.38
N GLN A 82 -17.18 1.51 1.99
CA GLN A 82 -17.85 0.82 0.88
C GLN A 82 -18.91 -0.18 1.36
N ASN A 83 -19.18 -0.28 2.66
CA ASN A 83 -20.03 -1.32 3.27
C ASN A 83 -19.61 -2.75 2.88
N HIS A 84 -18.31 -2.99 2.76
CA HIS A 84 -17.75 -4.31 2.47
C HIS A 84 -17.34 -5.01 3.76
N ILE A 85 -17.56 -6.32 3.83
CA ILE A 85 -17.01 -7.14 4.92
C ILE A 85 -15.50 -7.30 4.70
N PRO A 86 -14.63 -6.88 5.64
CA PRO A 86 -13.20 -7.06 5.51
C PRO A 86 -12.82 -8.55 5.43
N SER A 87 -11.93 -8.89 4.51
CA SER A 87 -11.41 -10.24 4.30
C SER A 87 -9.89 -10.17 4.17
N SER A 88 -9.19 -10.73 5.15
CA SER A 88 -7.73 -10.68 5.25
C SER A 88 -7.17 -12.07 5.52
N ILE A 89 -5.94 -12.30 5.06
CA ILE A 89 -5.19 -13.53 5.32
C ILE A 89 -3.81 -13.18 5.88
N SER A 90 -3.29 -14.08 6.70
CA SER A 90 -1.93 -14.06 7.22
C SER A 90 -1.29 -15.42 6.98
N VAL A 91 -0.19 -15.45 6.24
CA VAL A 91 0.48 -16.70 5.84
C VAL A 91 1.85 -16.78 6.48
N PRO A 92 2.18 -17.86 7.21
CA PRO A 92 3.51 -18.02 7.79
C PRO A 92 4.56 -18.26 6.70
N TYR A 93 5.74 -17.66 6.86
CA TYR A 93 6.91 -17.89 6.00
C TYR A 93 8.22 -17.83 6.79
N THR A 94 9.22 -18.55 6.32
CA THR A 94 10.58 -18.49 6.85
C THR A 94 11.30 -17.27 6.26
N HIS A 95 11.55 -16.28 7.09
CA HIS A 95 12.32 -15.10 6.75
C HIS A 95 13.80 -15.47 6.51
N HIS A 96 14.53 -14.66 5.72
CA HIS A 96 15.95 -14.93 5.43
C HIS A 96 16.83 -14.97 6.70
N SER A 97 16.40 -14.34 7.79
CA SER A 97 17.05 -14.42 9.09
C SER A 97 16.78 -15.72 9.86
N GLY A 98 16.06 -16.68 9.29
CA GLY A 98 15.64 -17.93 9.93
C GLY A 98 14.40 -17.82 10.82
N ALA A 99 13.90 -16.61 11.09
CA ALA A 99 12.70 -16.40 11.89
C ALA A 99 11.42 -16.74 11.10
N VAL A 100 10.43 -17.34 11.75
CA VAL A 100 9.09 -17.48 11.17
C VAL A 100 8.34 -16.15 11.35
N LYS A 101 7.87 -15.60 10.24
CA LYS A 101 7.07 -14.35 10.17
C LYS A 101 5.76 -14.62 9.44
N GLU A 102 4.85 -13.65 9.49
CA GLU A 102 3.58 -13.70 8.76
C GLU A 102 3.57 -12.67 7.63
N ALA A 103 3.11 -13.08 6.45
CA ALA A 103 2.83 -12.22 5.32
C ALA A 103 1.32 -11.95 5.28
N THR A 104 0.94 -10.67 5.40
CA THR A 104 -0.48 -10.25 5.47
C THR A 104 -0.95 -9.72 4.12
N ALA A 105 -2.17 -10.05 3.73
CA ALA A 105 -2.82 -9.49 2.56
C ALA A 105 -4.33 -9.35 2.73
N HIS A 106 -4.93 -8.49 1.90
CA HIS A 106 -6.32 -8.09 2.00
C HIS A 106 -7.06 -8.31 0.68
N TRP A 107 -8.21 -8.98 0.73
CA TRP A 107 -9.02 -9.27 -0.45
C TRP A 107 -9.87 -8.07 -0.86
N ILE A 108 -9.92 -7.82 -2.16
CA ILE A 108 -10.90 -6.97 -2.82
C ILE A 108 -11.69 -7.85 -3.80
N GLY A 109 -12.98 -7.98 -3.56
CA GLY A 109 -13.83 -8.94 -4.27
C GLY A 109 -13.87 -10.31 -3.57
N ASP A 110 -14.48 -11.28 -4.24
CA ASP A 110 -14.70 -12.62 -3.70
C ASP A 110 -13.43 -13.50 -3.88
N PRO A 111 -12.84 -14.05 -2.80
CA PRO A 111 -11.70 -14.97 -2.91
C PRO A 111 -11.94 -16.20 -3.81
N SER A 112 -13.20 -16.57 -4.03
CA SER A 112 -13.61 -17.67 -4.92
C SER A 112 -13.58 -17.31 -6.41
N ALA A 113 -13.24 -16.06 -6.77
CA ALA A 113 -13.16 -15.58 -8.15
C ALA A 113 -12.28 -16.47 -9.04
N ALA A 114 -12.64 -16.56 -10.32
CA ALA A 114 -11.94 -17.39 -11.31
C ALA A 114 -10.50 -16.92 -11.52
N VAL A 115 -10.26 -15.62 -11.48
CA VAL A 115 -8.94 -15.00 -11.64
C VAL A 115 -8.59 -14.20 -10.39
N VAL A 116 -7.33 -14.30 -9.96
CA VAL A 116 -6.80 -13.52 -8.83
C VAL A 116 -5.65 -12.63 -9.28
N LEU A 117 -5.74 -11.35 -8.93
CA LEU A 117 -4.68 -10.37 -9.08
C LEU A 117 -3.92 -10.23 -7.74
N LEU A 118 -2.71 -10.79 -7.63
CA LEU A 118 -1.83 -10.53 -6.51
C LEU A 118 -1.19 -9.15 -6.70
N TYR A 119 -1.64 -8.18 -5.91
CA TYR A 119 -1.34 -6.77 -6.11
C TYR A 119 -0.37 -6.22 -5.06
N PHE A 120 0.74 -5.66 -5.53
CA PHE A 120 1.75 -4.99 -4.71
C PHE A 120 1.57 -3.48 -4.82
N HIS A 121 1.23 -2.81 -3.72
CA HIS A 121 1.07 -1.36 -3.72
C HIS A 121 2.40 -0.62 -3.95
N GLY A 122 2.34 0.60 -4.46
CA GLY A 122 3.49 1.50 -4.52
C GLY A 122 3.83 2.13 -3.18
N GLY A 123 4.76 3.10 -3.19
CA GLY A 123 5.18 3.80 -1.98
C GLY A 123 6.66 3.66 -1.63
N ALA A 124 7.51 3.39 -2.63
CA ALA A 124 8.97 3.35 -2.48
C ALA A 124 9.45 2.41 -1.36
N TYR A 125 8.69 1.35 -1.05
CA TYR A 125 8.92 0.38 0.04
C TYR A 125 8.77 0.90 1.47
N PHE A 126 8.64 2.21 1.69
CA PHE A 126 8.53 2.80 3.02
C PHE A 126 7.18 3.48 3.28
N GLN A 127 6.29 3.57 2.28
CA GLN A 127 4.94 4.11 2.44
C GLN A 127 3.89 2.99 2.37
N PRO A 128 2.81 3.08 3.18
CA PRO A 128 1.71 2.13 3.12
C PRO A 128 0.85 2.37 1.88
N ALA A 129 0.02 1.39 1.52
CA ALA A 129 -0.99 1.57 0.48
C ALA A 129 -1.90 2.74 0.82
N THR A 130 -2.45 3.44 -0.18
CA THR A 130 -3.40 4.53 0.07
C THR A 130 -4.84 4.07 -0.11
N SER A 131 -5.82 4.85 0.39
CA SER A 131 -7.24 4.58 0.10
C SER A 131 -7.51 4.62 -1.40
N GLY A 132 -6.79 5.49 -2.13
CA GLY A 132 -6.81 5.53 -3.59
C GLY A 132 -6.29 4.25 -4.24
N THR A 133 -5.34 3.54 -3.62
CA THR A 133 -4.87 2.24 -4.09
C THR A 133 -6.00 1.20 -4.06
N PHE A 134 -6.74 1.10 -2.95
CA PHE A 134 -7.86 0.15 -2.85
C PHE A 134 -8.99 0.47 -3.83
N LEU A 135 -9.34 1.76 -3.96
CA LEU A 135 -10.34 2.21 -4.95
C LEU A 135 -9.89 1.93 -6.39
N TYR A 136 -8.62 2.19 -6.70
CA TYR A 136 -8.05 1.89 -8.01
C TYR A 136 -8.12 0.38 -8.31
N VAL A 137 -7.69 -0.47 -7.38
CA VAL A 137 -7.69 -1.93 -7.56
C VAL A 137 -9.12 -2.46 -7.71
N GLN A 138 -10.08 -1.95 -6.92
CA GLN A 138 -11.51 -2.29 -7.09
C GLN A 138 -12.03 -1.92 -8.48
N ASN A 139 -11.74 -0.70 -8.94
CA ASN A 139 -12.16 -0.26 -10.27
C ASN A 139 -11.49 -1.09 -11.37
N LEU A 140 -10.22 -1.46 -11.20
CA LEU A 140 -9.47 -2.31 -12.11
C LEU A 140 -10.09 -3.71 -12.19
N THR A 141 -10.38 -4.36 -11.05
CA THR A 141 -11.01 -5.69 -11.06
C THR A 141 -12.38 -5.64 -11.74
N SER A 142 -13.23 -4.66 -11.40
CA SER A 142 -14.53 -4.51 -12.05
C SER A 142 -14.42 -4.22 -13.56
N ALA A 143 -13.41 -3.48 -14.01
CA ALA A 143 -13.18 -3.27 -15.45
C ALA A 143 -12.75 -4.57 -16.15
N LEU A 144 -11.87 -5.35 -15.51
CA LEU A 144 -11.44 -6.65 -16.02
C LEU A 144 -12.60 -7.63 -16.11
N GLU A 145 -13.47 -7.70 -15.10
CA GLU A 145 -14.66 -8.56 -15.13
C GLU A 145 -15.57 -8.24 -16.32
N ARG A 146 -15.85 -6.94 -16.55
CA ARG A 146 -16.66 -6.49 -17.69
C ARG A 146 -16.03 -6.86 -19.04
N SER A 147 -14.71 -6.74 -19.17
CA SER A 147 -14.00 -7.00 -20.43
C SER A 147 -13.83 -8.50 -20.72
N THR A 148 -13.62 -9.32 -19.70
CA THR A 148 -13.30 -10.76 -19.85
C THR A 148 -14.48 -11.69 -19.62
N ARG A 149 -15.56 -11.19 -19.00
CA ARG A 149 -16.70 -11.99 -18.50
C ARG A 149 -16.31 -13.11 -17.53
N LYS A 150 -15.16 -12.97 -16.85
CA LYS A 150 -14.73 -13.83 -15.74
C LYS A 150 -14.85 -13.06 -14.43
N THR A 151 -15.08 -13.74 -13.31
CA THR A 151 -14.97 -13.13 -11.99
C THR A 151 -13.51 -12.87 -11.65
N VAL A 152 -13.20 -11.68 -11.13
CA VAL A 152 -11.84 -11.24 -10.83
C VAL A 152 -11.80 -10.65 -9.43
N ALA A 153 -10.93 -11.20 -8.59
CA ALA A 153 -10.61 -10.62 -7.29
C ALA A 153 -9.16 -10.18 -7.23
N ALA A 154 -8.84 -9.28 -6.31
CA ALA A 154 -7.47 -8.89 -6.01
C ALA A 154 -7.10 -9.24 -4.58
N LEU A 155 -5.85 -9.67 -4.39
CA LEU A 155 -5.23 -9.86 -3.10
C LEU A 155 -4.14 -8.80 -2.94
N VAL A 156 -4.44 -7.74 -2.19
CA VAL A 156 -3.52 -6.61 -1.99
C VAL A 156 -2.56 -6.94 -0.85
N VAL A 157 -1.27 -6.99 -1.16
CA VAL A 157 -0.22 -7.36 -0.21
C VAL A 157 0.07 -6.20 0.74
N ALA A 158 -0.08 -6.43 2.05
CA ALA A 158 0.31 -5.49 3.11
C ALA A 158 1.75 -5.77 3.54
N TYR A 159 2.70 -5.63 2.59
CA TYR A 159 4.09 -5.97 2.82
C TYR A 159 4.73 -5.07 3.90
N SER A 160 5.70 -5.62 4.61
CA SER A 160 6.46 -4.91 5.63
C SER A 160 7.29 -3.78 5.01
N LEU A 161 7.38 -2.65 5.69
CA LEU A 161 7.99 -1.44 5.13
C LEU A 161 9.43 -1.25 5.60
N ALA A 162 10.25 -0.68 4.72
CA ALA A 162 11.58 -0.20 5.05
C ALA A 162 11.47 1.08 5.90
N PRO A 163 12.45 1.36 6.78
CA PRO A 163 13.71 0.62 6.98
C PRO A 163 13.62 -0.58 7.93
N GLU A 164 12.51 -0.77 8.65
CA GLU A 164 12.36 -1.83 9.65
C GLU A 164 12.39 -3.24 9.04
N ALA A 165 11.83 -3.37 7.84
CA ALA A 165 11.97 -4.53 6.98
C ALA A 165 12.81 -4.15 5.76
N SER A 166 14.10 -4.45 5.82
CA SER A 166 14.99 -4.29 4.68
C SER A 166 14.71 -5.33 3.61
N PHE A 167 15.18 -5.04 2.40
CA PHE A 167 15.32 -6.07 1.37
C PHE A 167 16.03 -7.31 1.93
N PRO A 168 15.61 -8.55 1.58
CA PRO A 168 14.57 -8.93 0.60
C PRO A 168 13.16 -9.18 1.21
N THR A 169 12.84 -8.67 2.41
CA THR A 169 11.64 -9.05 3.17
C THR A 169 10.33 -8.99 2.35
N GLN A 170 10.11 -7.90 1.61
CA GLN A 170 8.89 -7.66 0.84
C GLN A 170 8.69 -8.70 -0.27
N ILE A 171 9.78 -9.16 -0.89
CA ILE A 171 9.75 -10.21 -1.90
C ILE A 171 9.41 -11.55 -1.24
N GLN A 172 9.99 -11.83 -0.07
CA GLN A 172 9.69 -13.06 0.67
C GLN A 172 8.21 -13.16 1.04
N GLU A 173 7.60 -12.04 1.46
CA GLU A 173 6.17 -11.94 1.76
C GLU A 173 5.32 -12.15 0.49
N GLY A 174 5.70 -11.54 -0.63
CA GLY A 174 5.06 -11.75 -1.92
C GLY A 174 5.11 -13.21 -2.38
N VAL A 175 6.27 -13.86 -2.26
CA VAL A 175 6.47 -15.27 -2.59
C VAL A 175 5.64 -16.17 -1.68
N ALA A 176 5.56 -15.86 -0.39
CA ALA A 176 4.74 -16.62 0.56
C ALA A 176 3.26 -16.58 0.17
N LEU A 177 2.74 -15.40 -0.17
CA LEU A 177 1.35 -15.22 -0.59
C LEU A 177 1.07 -15.84 -1.96
N LEU A 178 2.01 -15.75 -2.91
CA LEU A 178 1.90 -16.44 -4.19
C LEU A 178 1.83 -17.96 -3.99
N ARG A 179 2.69 -18.53 -3.15
CA ARG A 179 2.67 -19.96 -2.79
C ARG A 179 1.36 -20.35 -2.14
N TYR A 180 0.84 -19.51 -1.24
CA TYR A 180 -0.47 -19.72 -0.63
C TYR A 180 -1.60 -19.81 -1.68
N LEU A 181 -1.59 -18.95 -2.70
CA LEU A 181 -2.61 -18.97 -3.76
C LEU A 181 -2.56 -20.24 -4.61
N VAL A 182 -1.36 -20.77 -4.91
CA VAL A 182 -1.18 -21.87 -5.87
C VAL A 182 -0.92 -23.24 -5.23
N SER A 183 -0.72 -23.32 -3.93
CA SER A 183 -0.44 -24.58 -3.22
C SER A 183 -1.62 -25.04 -2.37
N SER A 184 -1.99 -26.31 -2.53
CA SER A 184 -3.02 -26.93 -1.68
C SER A 184 -2.55 -27.18 -0.25
N SER A 185 -1.24 -27.35 -0.02
CA SER A 185 -0.68 -27.74 1.27
C SER A 185 -0.63 -26.60 2.30
N THR A 186 -0.77 -25.37 1.85
CA THR A 186 -0.70 -24.15 2.67
C THR A 186 -2.08 -23.60 3.05
N LEU A 187 -3.15 -24.21 2.55
CA LEU A 187 -4.53 -23.80 2.82
C LEU A 187 -5.09 -24.59 4.01
N SER A 188 -5.72 -23.91 4.97
CA SER A 188 -6.49 -24.58 6.01
C SER A 188 -7.74 -25.24 5.42
N SER A 189 -8.29 -26.26 6.10
CA SER A 189 -9.48 -27.00 5.63
C SER A 189 -10.70 -26.09 5.36
N GLY A 190 -10.83 -24.99 6.10
CA GLY A 190 -11.88 -23.98 5.87
C GLY A 190 -11.63 -23.08 4.66
N GLU A 191 -10.37 -22.80 4.32
CA GLU A 191 -9.99 -22.06 3.11
C GLU A 191 -10.10 -22.94 1.86
N LEU A 192 -9.78 -24.22 1.98
CA LEU A 192 -9.99 -25.22 0.95
C LEU A 192 -11.48 -25.32 0.57
N ALA A 193 -12.37 -25.25 1.57
CA ALA A 193 -13.82 -25.25 1.40
C ALA A 193 -14.39 -23.95 0.79
N ARG A 194 -13.69 -22.80 0.93
CA ARG A 194 -14.13 -21.49 0.41
C ARG A 194 -13.73 -21.20 -1.04
N GLY A 195 -13.06 -22.12 -1.72
CA GLY A 195 -12.78 -21.96 -3.15
C GLY A 195 -11.31 -21.85 -3.49
N ARG A 196 -10.63 -22.99 -3.31
CA ARG A 196 -9.66 -23.60 -4.23
C ARG A 196 -8.33 -22.87 -4.43
N ARG A 197 -7.26 -23.66 -4.24
CA ARG A 197 -6.00 -23.52 -4.98
C ARG A 197 -6.27 -22.95 -6.36
N LYS A 198 -5.60 -21.85 -6.71
CA LYS A 198 -5.66 -21.26 -8.04
C LYS A 198 -4.69 -21.98 -8.96
N GLU A 199 -5.08 -22.21 -10.20
CA GLU A 199 -4.12 -22.63 -11.20
C GLU A 199 -3.12 -21.50 -11.44
N PRO A 200 -1.82 -21.79 -11.64
CA PRO A 200 -0.83 -20.75 -11.90
C PRO A 200 -1.20 -19.80 -13.05
N GLY A 201 -1.95 -20.28 -14.05
CA GLY A 201 -2.44 -19.47 -15.18
C GLY A 201 -3.58 -18.49 -14.83
N ASP A 202 -4.20 -18.64 -13.66
CA ASP A 202 -5.29 -17.79 -13.16
C ASP A 202 -4.83 -16.81 -12.08
N VAL A 203 -3.52 -16.78 -11.77
CA VAL A 203 -2.91 -15.82 -10.84
C VAL A 203 -2.04 -14.83 -11.61
N TYR A 204 -2.38 -13.56 -11.53
CA TYR A 204 -1.66 -12.47 -12.19
C TYR A 204 -0.97 -11.61 -11.15
N LEU A 205 0.31 -11.31 -11.37
CA LEU A 205 1.06 -10.38 -10.54
C LEU A 205 0.88 -8.96 -11.08
N ALA A 206 0.54 -8.01 -10.22
CA ALA A 206 0.45 -6.59 -10.58
C ALA A 206 0.95 -5.69 -9.45
N GLY A 207 1.28 -4.46 -9.79
CA GLY A 207 1.65 -3.45 -8.81
C GLY A 207 2.00 -2.13 -9.45
N ASP A 208 2.01 -1.08 -8.64
CA ASP A 208 2.38 0.27 -9.06
C ASP A 208 3.72 0.69 -8.44
N SER A 209 4.52 1.48 -9.17
CA SER A 209 5.80 2.02 -8.67
C SER A 209 6.71 0.92 -8.08
N ALA A 210 7.11 1.03 -6.81
CA ALA A 210 7.89 0.02 -6.09
C ALA A 210 7.24 -1.37 -6.07
N GLY A 211 5.91 -1.44 -5.96
CA GLY A 211 5.17 -2.71 -6.05
C GLY A 211 5.25 -3.33 -7.44
N GLY A 212 5.33 -2.50 -8.48
CA GLY A 212 5.59 -2.97 -9.85
C GLY A 212 6.97 -3.63 -10.00
N ILE A 213 7.97 -3.19 -9.23
CA ILE A 213 9.31 -3.80 -9.20
C ILE A 213 9.32 -5.10 -8.40
N LEU A 214 8.57 -5.19 -7.28
CA LEU A 214 8.45 -6.43 -6.48
C LEU A 214 8.02 -7.64 -7.28
N ARG A 215 7.19 -7.42 -8.30
CA ARG A 215 6.78 -8.47 -9.24
C ARG A 215 7.96 -9.17 -9.93
N TRP A 216 9.09 -8.49 -10.13
CA TRP A 216 10.20 -8.99 -10.95
C TRP A 216 11.31 -9.68 -10.15
N GLY A 217 11.31 -9.59 -8.81
CA GLY A 217 12.18 -10.41 -7.95
C GLY A 217 13.69 -10.16 -8.09
N TRP A 218 14.12 -8.93 -8.38
CA TRP A 218 15.55 -8.56 -8.46
C TRP A 218 16.25 -8.62 -7.11
#